data_AF-A0A7K4JUV7-F1
#
_entry.id   AF-A0A7K4JUV7-F1
#
_cell.length_a   1.000
_cell.length_b   1.000
_cell.length_c   1.000
_cell.angle_alpha   90.00
_cell.angle_beta   90.00
_cell.angle_gamma   90.00
#
_symmetry.space_group_name_H-M   'P 1'
#
loop_
_entity.id
_entity.type
_entity.pdbx_description
1 polymer ?
#
loop_
_entity_poly.entity_id
_entity_poly.type
_entity_poly.pdbx_seq_one_letter_code
_entity_poly.pdbx_strand_id
1 'polypeptide(L)'
;SVPRWKPLRHVYEKEIVLYAHFRALGYFSTECVYAPHAYRGHARALLKDLEATRANSVAALGHSGRRLQVATEVATKTLGAC
;
A
#
# COMPACT_ATOMS: atom_id res chain seq x y z
N SER A 1 25.96 -0.21 -1.80
CA SER A 1 24.54 -0.62 -1.76
C SER A 1 23.95 -0.44 -3.15
N VAL A 2 23.03 -1.31 -3.58
CA VAL A 2 22.38 -1.21 -4.91
C VAL A 2 21.13 -0.33 -4.80
N PRO A 3 20.94 0.68 -5.67
CA PRO A 3 19.75 1.53 -5.64
C PRO A 3 18.49 0.71 -5.96
N ARG A 4 17.44 0.89 -5.14
CA ARG A 4 16.14 0.23 -5.34
C ARG A 4 15.19 1.17 -6.05
N TRP A 5 14.67 0.73 -7.19
CA TRP A 5 13.64 1.46 -7.95
C TRP A 5 12.32 0.69 -7.95
N LYS A 6 11.19 1.41 -8.01
CA LYS A 6 9.84 0.83 -8.04
C LYS A 6 9.09 1.38 -9.27
N PRO A 7 9.25 0.77 -10.47
CA PRO A 7 8.66 1.27 -11.72
C PRO A 7 7.14 1.42 -11.64
N LEU A 8 6.46 0.43 -11.06
CA LEU A 8 4.99 0.37 -10.99
C LEU A 8 4.41 1.07 -9.76
N ARG A 9 5.16 1.99 -9.11
CA ARG A 9 4.71 2.66 -7.88
C ARG A 9 3.41 3.44 -8.04
N HIS A 10 3.18 3.99 -9.24
CA HIS A 10 2.05 4.87 -9.53
C HIS A 10 0.91 4.17 -10.28
N VAL A 11 1.02 2.87 -10.51
CA VAL A 11 0.05 2.06 -11.24
C VAL A 11 -0.77 1.25 -10.24
N TYR A 12 -2.08 1.14 -10.45
CA TYR A 12 -2.95 0.36 -9.59
C TYR A 12 -2.80 -1.14 -9.83
N GLU A 13 -3.01 -1.96 -8.79
CA GLU A 13 -2.98 -3.42 -8.88
C GLU A 13 -3.94 -3.94 -9.97
N LYS A 14 -5.15 -3.36 -10.05
CA LYS A 14 -6.16 -3.71 -11.08
C LYS A 14 -5.67 -3.47 -12.51
N GLU A 15 -4.87 -2.42 -12.74
CA GLU A 15 -4.33 -2.08 -14.06
C GLU A 15 -3.20 -3.03 -14.45
N ILE A 16 -2.34 -3.41 -13.49
CA ILE A 16 -1.25 -4.36 -13.71
C ILE A 16 -1.82 -5.73 -14.07
N VAL A 17 -2.84 -6.20 -13.34
CA VAL A 17 -3.52 -7.48 -13.61
C VAL A 17 -4.22 -7.44 -14.96
N LEU A 18 -4.92 -6.34 -15.28
CA LEU A 18 -5.58 -6.16 -16.58
C LEU A 18 -4.58 -6.17 -17.75
N TYR A 19 -3.44 -5.50 -17.58
CA TYR A 19 -2.36 -5.50 -18.57
C TYR A 19 -1.80 -6.91 -18.80
N ALA A 20 -1.53 -7.66 -17.71
CA ALA A 20 -1.05 -9.03 -17.81
C ALA A 20 -2.04 -9.94 -18.55
N HIS A 21 -3.35 -9.77 -18.30
CA HIS A 21 -4.41 -10.50 -18.98
C HIS A 21 -4.42 -10.24 -20.49
N PHE A 22 -4.46 -8.97 -20.92
CA PHE A 22 -4.48 -8.62 -22.35
C PHE A 22 -3.20 -8.97 -23.10
N ARG A 23 -2.07 -9.03 -22.40
CA ARG A 23 -0.77 -9.44 -22.95
C ARG A 23 -0.52 -10.95 -22.84
N ALA A 24 -1.47 -11.72 -22.32
CA ALA A 24 -1.34 -13.15 -22.05
C ALA A 24 -0.04 -13.50 -21.29
N LEU A 25 0.35 -12.66 -20.32
CA LEU A 25 1.50 -12.92 -19.46
C LEU A 25 1.12 -13.94 -18.39
N GLY A 26 1.91 -14.99 -18.25
CA GLY A 26 1.76 -15.94 -17.16
C GLY A 26 2.01 -15.25 -15.81
N TYR A 27 1.00 -15.24 -14.93
CA TYR A 27 1.14 -14.78 -13.55
C TYR A 27 0.44 -15.74 -12.59
N PHE A 28 0.90 -15.77 -11.35
CA PHE A 28 0.34 -16.62 -10.30
C PHE A 28 -0.49 -15.79 -9.34
N SER A 29 -1.75 -16.17 -9.14
CA SER A 29 -2.71 -15.46 -8.26
C SER A 29 -2.96 -16.18 -6.94
N THR A 30 -2.23 -17.26 -6.68
CA THR A 30 -2.39 -18.05 -5.46
C THR A 30 -1.73 -17.31 -4.30
N GLU A 31 -2.51 -17.04 -3.27
CA GLU A 31 -2.02 -16.41 -2.05
C GLU A 31 -1.38 -17.46 -1.10
N CYS A 32 -0.49 -16.98 -0.25
CA CYS A 32 0.09 -17.80 0.81
C CYS A 32 -0.97 -18.18 1.87
N VAL A 33 -0.89 -19.38 2.44
CA VAL A 33 -1.81 -19.88 3.48
C VAL A 33 -1.87 -18.95 4.70
N TYR A 34 -0.77 -18.26 5.02
CA TYR A 34 -0.70 -17.32 6.14
C TYR A 34 -1.13 -15.88 5.78
N ALA A 35 -1.39 -15.58 4.50
CA ALA A 35 -1.77 -14.24 4.06
C ALA A 35 -3.03 -13.67 4.77
N PRO A 36 -4.07 -14.47 5.08
CA PRO A 36 -5.26 -13.98 5.78
C PRO A 36 -4.98 -13.47 7.20
N HIS A 37 -3.92 -13.97 7.86
CA HIS A 37 -3.55 -13.55 9.21
C HIS A 37 -2.73 -12.25 9.24
N ALA A 38 -2.38 -11.69 8.08
CA ALA A 38 -1.58 -10.48 8.01
C ALA A 38 -2.44 -9.22 8.15
N TYR A 39 -2.05 -8.32 9.04
CA TYR A 39 -2.74 -7.04 9.26
C TYR A 39 -2.87 -6.18 7.98
N ARG A 40 -1.96 -6.36 7.00
CA ARG A 40 -2.00 -5.66 5.71
C ARG A 40 -3.36 -5.80 4.99
N GLY A 41 -4.09 -6.90 5.22
CA GLY A 41 -5.42 -7.13 4.65
C GLY A 41 -6.42 -6.06 5.09
N HIS A 42 -6.42 -5.69 6.38
CA HIS A 42 -7.29 -4.63 6.91
C HIS A 42 -6.95 -3.27 6.31
N ALA A 43 -5.66 -2.93 6.21
CA ALA A 43 -5.23 -1.68 5.57
C ALA A 43 -5.64 -1.61 4.09
N ARG A 44 -5.54 -2.74 3.36
CA ARG A 44 -5.99 -2.82 1.97
C ARG A 44 -7.51 -2.65 1.85
N ALA A 45 -8.30 -3.24 2.74
CA ALA A 45 -9.75 -3.08 2.78
C ALA A 45 -10.14 -1.61 2.98
N LEU A 46 -9.54 -0.94 3.98
CA LEU A 46 -9.76 0.48 4.20
C LEU A 46 -9.43 1.33 2.95
N LEU A 47 -8.30 1.05 2.29
CA LEU A 47 -7.94 1.76 1.05
C LEU A 47 -8.96 1.54 -0.07
N LYS A 48 -9.59 0.35 -0.13
CA LYS A 48 -10.64 0.05 -1.10
C LYS A 48 -11.95 0.78 -0.79
N ASP A 49 -12.33 0.88 0.48
CA ASP A 49 -13.49 1.67 0.90
C ASP A 49 -13.30 3.17 0.58
N LEU A 50 -12.08 3.68 0.77
CA LEU A 50 -11.72 5.05 0.39
C LEU A 50 -11.69 5.26 -1.13
N GLU A 51 -11.29 4.25 -1.91
CA GLU A 51 -11.33 4.29 -3.38
C GLU A 51 -12.78 4.30 -3.88
N ALA A 52 -13.69 3.58 -3.21
CA ALA A 52 -15.11 3.53 -3.56
C ALA A 52 -15.82 4.88 -3.35
N THR A 53 -15.46 5.63 -2.30
CA THR A 53 -15.99 6.99 -2.07
C THR A 53 -15.34 8.02 -2.99
N ARG A 54 -14.04 7.90 -3.24
CA ARG A 54 -13.28 8.80 -4.13
C ARG A 54 -12.19 8.03 -4.87
N ALA A 55 -12.35 7.90 -6.19
CA ALA A 55 -11.49 7.08 -7.03
C ALA A 55 -9.98 7.41 -6.95
N ASN A 56 -9.62 8.66 -6.65
CA ASN A 56 -8.22 9.09 -6.58
C ASN A 56 -7.59 9.03 -5.17
N SER A 57 -8.31 8.52 -4.17
CA SER A 57 -7.88 8.48 -2.77
C SER A 57 -6.50 7.84 -2.58
N VAL A 58 -6.25 6.69 -3.20
CA VAL A 58 -4.97 5.96 -3.05
C VAL A 58 -3.81 6.76 -3.63
N ALA A 59 -3.96 7.35 -4.82
CA ALA A 59 -2.93 8.19 -5.43
C ALA A 59 -2.68 9.47 -4.62
N ALA A 60 -3.75 10.10 -4.12
CA ALA A 60 -3.66 11.29 -3.27
C ALA A 60 -2.94 11.01 -1.95
N LEU A 61 -3.26 9.90 -1.28
CA LEU A 61 -2.56 9.45 -0.07
C LEU A 61 -1.09 9.14 -0.36
N GLY A 62 -0.79 8.48 -1.47
CA GLY A 62 0.60 8.20 -1.87
C GLY A 62 1.41 9.49 -2.12
N HIS A 63 0.78 10.52 -2.70
CA HIS A 63 1.40 11.83 -2.89
C HIS A 63 1.59 12.59 -1.58
N SER A 64 0.55 12.64 -0.75
CA SER A 64 0.58 13.25 0.58
C SER A 64 1.64 12.60 1.47
N GLY A 65 1.69 11.27 1.51
CA GLY A 65 2.65 10.51 2.32
C GLY A 65 4.12 10.76 1.93
N ARG A 66 4.42 11.05 0.65
CA ARG A 66 5.79 11.45 0.24
C ARG A 66 6.16 12.87 0.65
N ARG A 67 5.16 13.73 0.82
CA ARG A 67 5.33 15.13 1.26
C ARG A 67 5.20 15.28 2.77
N LEU A 68 4.84 14.20 3.47
CA LEU A 68 4.68 14.20 4.91
C LEU A 68 6.06 14.40 5.56
N GLN A 69 6.23 15.55 6.20
CA GLN A 69 7.36 15.81 7.08
C GLN A 69 6.99 15.28 8.47
N VAL A 70 7.72 14.28 8.93
CA VAL A 70 7.57 13.74 10.28
C VAL A 70 8.65 14.36 11.15
N ALA A 71 8.25 14.92 12.29
CA ALA A 71 9.22 15.44 13.27
C ALA A 71 10.15 14.30 13.72
N THR A 72 11.45 14.58 13.76
CA THR A 72 12.47 13.60 14.17
C THR A 72 12.40 13.25 15.65
N GLU A 73 11.80 14.14 16.45
CA GLU A 73 11.65 13.98 17.89
C GLU A 73 10.17 13.88 18.24
N VAL A 74 9.79 12.76 18.83
CA VAL A 74 8.46 12.54 19.41
C VAL A 74 8.63 12.58 20.92
N ALA A 75 7.90 13.47 21.60
CA ALA A 75 7.84 13.47 23.05
C ALA A 75 7.23 12.14 23.53
N THR A 76 8.09 11.24 24.00
CA THR A 76 7.67 10.00 24.64
C THR A 76 7.04 10.36 25.98
N LYS A 77 5.73 10.11 26.12
CA LYS A 77 5.08 10.18 27.44
C LYS A 77 5.75 9.13 28.32
N THR A 78 6.26 9.54 29.48
CA THR A 78 6.69 8.60 30.51
C THR A 78 5.48 7.76 30.90
N LEU A 79 5.50 6.47 30.55
CA LEU A 79 4.53 5.53 31.08
C LEU A 79 4.81 5.45 32.58
N GLY A 80 3.89 5.97 33.39
CA GLY A 80 3.97 5.88 34.85
C GLY A 80 4.06 4.41 35.25
N ALA A 81 5.01 4.09 36.13
CA ALA A 81 5.09 2.78 36.74
C ALA A 81 3.80 2.53 37.53
N CYS A 82 3.07 1.48 37.18
CA CYS A 82 2.11 0.86 38.07
C CYS A 82 2.86 -0.01 39.08
#